data_AF-U1NSS0-F1
#
_entry.id   AF-U1NSS0-F1
#
_cell.length_a   1.000
_cell.length_b   1.000
_cell.length_c   1.000
_cell.angle_alpha   90.00
_cell.angle_beta   90.00
_cell.angle_gamma   90.00
#
_symmetry.space_group_name_H-M   'P 1'
#
loop_
_entity.id
_entity.type
_entity.pdbx_description
1 polymer ?
#
loop_
_entity_poly.entity_id
_entity_poly.type
_entity_poly.pdbx_seq_one_letter_code
_entity_poly.pdbx_strand_id
1 'polypeptide(L)' 'MPQEPITTIDLADVQTTAGDFHDVGVEIYPSWVRIKDDTGQRWIARDIVTEIFERE' A
#
# COMPACT_ATOMS: atom_id res chain seq x y z
N MET A 1 -17.65 -0.20 -13.33
CA MET A 1 -16.81 -1.40 -13.42
C MET A 1 -15.69 -1.23 -12.40
N PRO A 2 -15.40 -2.20 -11.52
CA PRO A 2 -14.21 -2.09 -10.68
C PRO A 2 -13.01 -2.00 -11.63
N GLN A 3 -12.23 -0.92 -11.50
CA GLN A 3 -11.00 -0.79 -12.27
C GLN A 3 -10.03 -1.86 -11.78
N GLU A 4 -9.33 -2.53 -12.68
CA GLU A 4 -8.24 -3.41 -12.30
C GLU A 4 -7.07 -2.56 -11.76
N PRO A 5 -6.32 -3.05 -10.76
CA PRO A 5 -5.14 -2.33 -10.29
C PRO A 5 -4.09 -2.27 -11.41
N ILE A 6 -3.47 -1.10 -11.55
CA ILE A 6 -2.36 -0.88 -12.48
C ILE A 6 -1.13 -1.67 -12.02
N THR A 7 -0.92 -1.74 -10.71
CA THR A 7 0.13 -2.55 -10.10
C THR A 7 -0.30 -3.02 -8.73
N THR A 8 0.27 -4.15 -8.31
CA THR A 8 0.09 -4.73 -6.98
C THR A 8 1.46 -4.99 -6.39
N ILE A 9 1.67 -4.52 -5.17
CA ILE A 9 2.88 -4.71 -4.39
C ILE A 9 2.49 -5.50 -3.16
N ASP A 10 3.23 -6.55 -2.87
CA ASP A 10 3.04 -7.38 -1.68
C ASP A 10 4.33 -7.31 -0.87
N LEU A 11 4.21 -6.83 0.37
CA LEU A 11 5.32 -6.63 1.30
C LEU A 11 5.08 -7.48 2.53
N ALA A 12 5.87 -8.54 2.69
CA ALA A 12 5.90 -9.32 3.91
C ALA A 12 6.72 -8.59 4.98
N ASP A 13 6.37 -8.83 6.25
CA ASP A 13 7.16 -8.39 7.41
C ASP A 13 7.42 -6.86 7.47
N VAL A 14 6.42 -6.03 7.13
CA VAL A 14 6.53 -4.57 7.29
C VAL A 14 6.43 -4.23 8.78
N GLN A 15 7.50 -3.67 9.34
CA GLN A 15 7.54 -3.28 10.74
C GLN A 15 6.87 -1.91 10.97
N THR A 16 5.91 -1.86 11.89
CA THR A 16 5.33 -0.61 12.39
C THR A 16 6.28 0.10 13.34
N THR A 17 6.05 1.38 13.60
CA THR A 17 6.81 2.13 14.61
C THR A 17 6.67 1.54 16.02
N ALA A 18 5.59 0.79 16.30
CA ALA A 18 5.40 0.09 17.56
C ALA A 18 6.23 -1.20 17.69
N GLY A 19 6.84 -1.67 16.59
CA GLY A 19 7.65 -2.88 16.53
C GLY A 19 6.92 -4.11 16.03
N ASP A 20 5.60 -4.02 15.79
CA ASP A 20 4.78 -5.11 15.23
C ASP A 20 5.03 -5.28 13.73
N PHE A 21 4.99 -6.53 13.26
CA PHE A 21 5.17 -6.89 11.85
C PHE A 21 3.84 -7.25 11.22
N HIS A 22 3.61 -6.76 10.00
CA HIS A 22 2.40 -7.02 9.24
C HIS A 22 2.71 -7.37 7.79
N ASP A 23 1.89 -8.24 7.22
CA ASP A 23 1.85 -8.46 5.79
C ASP A 23 1.01 -7.34 5.15
N VAL A 24 1.62 -6.57 4.26
CA VAL A 24 1.01 -5.38 3.64
C VAL A 24 0.88 -5.56 2.13
N GLY A 25 -0.36 -5.60 1.66
CA GLY A 25 -0.70 -5.58 0.24
C GLY A 25 -1.10 -4.18 -0.22
N VAL A 26 -0.44 -3.66 -1.24
CA VAL A 26 -0.74 -2.36 -1.85
C VAL A 26 -1.21 -2.54 -3.29
N GLU A 27 -2.45 -2.15 -3.57
CA GLU A 27 -3.02 -2.13 -4.92
C GLU A 27 -3.10 -0.67 -5.41
N ILE A 28 -2.43 -0.38 -6.53
CA ILE A 28 -2.39 0.98 -7.09
C ILE A 28 -3.36 1.05 -8.27
N TYR A 29 -4.39 1.87 -8.15
CA TYR A 29 -5.38 2.18 -9.19
C TYR A 29 -5.07 3.53 -9.85
N PRO A 30 -5.78 3.91 -10.95
CA PRO A 30 -5.54 5.18 -11.63
C PRO A 30 -5.67 6.42 -10.73
N SER A 31 -6.65 6.42 -9.82
CA SER A 31 -6.94 7.57 -8.95
C SER A 31 -6.78 7.29 -7.46
N TRP A 32 -6.59 6.04 -7.08
CA TRP A 32 -6.58 5.59 -5.69
C TRP A 32 -5.48 4.57 -5.45
N VAL A 33 -4.99 4.52 -4.22
CA VAL A 33 -4.14 3.45 -3.71
C VAL A 33 -4.92 2.78 -2.59
N ARG A 34 -5.01 1.46 -2.65
CA ARG A 34 -5.59 0.65 -1.58
C ARG A 34 -4.46 -0.05 -0.85
N ILE A 35 -4.39 0.16 0.45
CA ILE A 35 -3.49 -0.55 1.35
C ILE A 35 -4.33 -1.55 2.12
N LYS A 36 -3.88 -2.79 2.16
CA LYS A 36 -4.44 -3.88 2.96
C LYS A 36 -3.37 -4.38 3.89
N ASP A 37 -3.74 -4.62 5.12
CA ASP A 37 -2.93 -5.28 6.12
C ASP A 37 -3.85 -6.14 7.01
N ASP A 38 -3.28 -6.89 7.95
CA ASP A 38 -4.05 -7.75 8.87
C ASP A 38 -5.11 -7.00 9.68
N THR A 39 -4.92 -5.69 9.90
CA THR A 39 -5.86 -4.83 10.65
C THR A 39 -7.00 -4.30 9.79
N GLY A 40 -6.91 -4.41 8.46
CA GLY A 40 -8.00 -4.05 7.55
C GLY A 40 -7.52 -3.46 6.22
N GLN A 41 -8.33 -2.55 5.68
CA GLN A 41 -8.04 -1.91 4.40
C GLN A 41 -8.29 -0.41 4.44
N ARG A 42 -7.47 0.35 3.73
CA ARG A 42 -7.55 1.81 3.63
C ARG A 42 -7.40 2.25 2.19
N TRP A 43 -8.13 3.29 1.81
CA TRP A 43 -8.07 3.92 0.50
C TRP A 43 -7.47 5.31 0.63
N ILE A 44 -6.49 5.60 -0.22
CA ILE A 44 -5.73 6.84 -0.24
C ILE A 44 -5.81 7.40 -1.65
N ALA A 45 -6.02 8.71 -1.80
CA ALA A 45 -6.00 9.33 -3.13
C ALA A 45 -4.59 9.21 -3.72
N ARG A 46 -4.48 8.80 -5.00
CA ARG A 46 -3.17 8.61 -5.63
C ARG A 46 -2.34 9.90 -5.66
N ASP A 47 -3.01 11.03 -5.81
CA ASP A 47 -2.38 12.36 -5.90
C ASP A 47 -1.52 12.73 -4.67
N ILE A 48 -1.86 12.20 -3.50
CA ILE A 48 -1.12 12.47 -2.25
C ILE A 48 -0.05 11.43 -1.92
N VAL A 49 0.10 10.39 -2.74
CA VAL A 49 1.12 9.37 -2.56
C VAL A 49 2.38 9.82 -3.27
N THR A 50 3.41 10.16 -2.50
CA THR A 50 4.77 10.41 -3.02
C THR A 50 5.55 9.10 -3.03
N GLU A 51 6.14 8.77 -4.18
CA GLU A 51 7.15 7.72 -4.27
C GLU A 51 8.40 8.16 -3.48
N ILE A 52 8.69 7.47 -2.37
CA ILE A 52 9.94 7.65 -1.62
C ILE A 52 10.89 6.55 -2.07
N PHE A 53 11.89 6.89 -2.88
CA PHE A 53 13.00 6.00 -3.18
C PHE A 53 14.04 6.15 -2.07
N GLU A 54 14.01 5.28 -1.07
CA GLU A 54 15.17 5.12 -0.18
C GLU A 54 16.29 4.47 -1.01
N ARG A 55 17.23 5.32 -1.44
CA ARG A 55 18.42 4.91 -2.19
C ARG A 55 19.50 4.57 -1.18
N GLU A 56 19.83 3.28 -1.06
CA GLU A 56 21.04 2.81 -0.37
C GLU A 56 22.32 3.27 -1.06
#